data_AF-A0A7J4G6L3-F1
#
_entry.id   AF-A0A7J4G6L3-F1
#
_cell.length_a   1.000
_cell.length_b   1.000
_cell.length_c   1.000
_cell.angle_alpha   90.00
_cell.angle_beta   90.00
_cell.angle_gamma   90.00
#
_symmetry.space_group_name_H-M   'P 1'
#
loop_
_entity.id
_entity.type
_entity.pdbx_description
1 polymer ?
#
loop_
_entity_poly.entity_id
_entity_poly.type
_entity_poly.pdbx_seq_one_letter_code
_entity_poly.pdbx_strand_id
1 'polypeptide(L)'
;MVKIEILMQEKKVSKIKELELGRYINFLENSYQDNLEHCKKNIGDFPRWSIISGYYAMHDITKLLLAKRFRLKIEREIHATTIKVLREL
;
A
#
# COMPACT_ATOMS: atom_id res chain seq x y z
N MET A 1 5.81 -18.88 7.76
CA MET A 1 5.97 -17.60 7.04
C MET A 1 5.67 -17.87 5.57
N VAL A 2 4.79 -17.10 4.93
CA VAL A 2 4.48 -17.30 3.50
C VAL A 2 5.54 -16.55 2.69
N LYS A 3 6.11 -17.19 1.65
CA LYS A 3 7.12 -16.58 0.79
C LYS A 3 6.51 -15.72 -0.34
N ILE A 4 7.23 -14.71 -0.82
CA ILE A 4 6.82 -13.78 -1.88
C ILE A 4 6.64 -14.57 -3.17
N GLU A 5 7.49 -15.59 -3.41
CA GLU A 5 7.34 -16.46 -4.59
C GLU A 5 5.98 -17.17 -4.60
N ILE A 6 5.50 -17.64 -3.44
CA ILE A 6 4.18 -18.28 -3.31
C ILE A 6 3.08 -17.25 -3.63
N LEU A 7 3.19 -16.04 -3.07
CA LEU A 7 2.23 -14.96 -3.33
C LEU A 7 2.22 -14.52 -4.81
N MET A 8 3.36 -14.63 -5.50
CA MET A 8 3.46 -14.39 -6.94
C MET A 8 2.79 -15.51 -7.74
N GLN A 9 3.00 -16.77 -7.38
CA GLN A 9 2.33 -17.92 -8.01
C GLN A 9 0.80 -17.83 -7.85
N GLU A 10 0.32 -17.38 -6.69
CA GLU A 10 -1.10 -17.13 -6.41
C GLU A 10 -1.65 -15.86 -7.10
N LYS A 11 -0.82 -15.11 -7.84
CA LYS A 11 -1.17 -13.82 -8.47
C LYS A 11 -1.67 -12.76 -7.47
N LYS A 12 -1.23 -12.84 -6.21
CA LYS A 12 -1.51 -11.82 -5.18
C LYS A 12 -0.49 -10.69 -5.21
N VAL A 13 0.71 -10.97 -5.71
CA VAL A 13 1.81 -10.01 -5.91
C VAL A 13 2.33 -10.14 -7.34
N SER A 14 2.68 -9.02 -7.94
CA SER A 14 3.29 -8.95 -9.27
C SER A 14 4.52 -8.04 -9.27
N LYS A 15 5.37 -8.16 -10.30
CA LYS A 15 6.38 -7.15 -10.59
C LYS A 15 5.75 -6.04 -11.42
N ILE A 16 6.03 -4.80 -11.03
CA ILE A 16 5.58 -3.62 -11.78
C ILE A 16 6.40 -3.51 -13.07
N LYS A 17 5.71 -3.34 -14.20
CA LYS A 17 6.36 -3.07 -15.48
C LYS A 17 6.96 -1.67 -15.47
N GLU A 18 8.09 -1.49 -16.16
CA GLU A 18 8.82 -0.21 -16.18
C GLU A 18 7.94 0.97 -16.64
N LEU A 19 7.15 0.77 -17.69
CA LEU A 19 6.23 1.78 -18.23
C LEU A 19 5.09 2.17 -17.28
N GLU A 20 4.77 1.33 -16.29
CA GLU A 20 3.69 1.57 -15.33
C GLU A 20 4.20 2.12 -14.00
N LEU A 21 5.51 2.00 -13.74
CA LEU A 21 6.11 2.29 -12.44
C LEU A 21 5.89 3.75 -12.02
N GLY A 22 6.16 4.70 -12.93
CA GLY A 22 6.00 6.12 -12.64
C GLY A 22 4.56 6.48 -12.27
N ARG A 23 3.59 6.02 -13.07
CA ARG A 23 2.16 6.26 -12.79
C ARG A 23 1.72 5.63 -11.47
N TYR A 24 2.19 4.43 -11.17
CA TYR A 24 1.82 3.74 -9.93
C TYR A 24 2.41 4.40 -8.69
N ILE A 25 3.68 4.86 -8.76
CA ILE A 25 4.31 5.64 -7.70
C ILE A 25 3.55 6.94 -7.46
N ASN A 26 3.27 7.72 -8.52
CA ASN A 26 2.56 8.98 -8.39
C ASN A 26 1.17 8.79 -7.79
N PHE A 27 0.45 7.74 -8.18
CA PHE A 27 -0.85 7.42 -7.59
C PHE A 27 -0.74 7.18 -6.08
N LEU A 28 0.19 6.32 -5.65
CA LEU A 28 0.37 6.02 -4.23
C LEU A 28 0.84 7.24 -3.43
N GLU A 29 1.70 8.08 -4.02
CA GLU A 29 2.18 9.31 -3.40
C GLU A 29 1.05 10.29 -3.07
N ASN A 30 0.17 10.53 -4.04
CA ASN A 30 -0.99 11.39 -3.81
C ASN A 30 -1.97 10.73 -2.84
N SER A 31 -2.28 9.44 -3.02
CA SER A 31 -3.26 8.72 -2.19
C SER A 31 -2.87 8.70 -0.71
N TYR A 32 -1.59 8.48 -0.36
CA TYR A 32 -1.19 8.48 1.05
C TYR A 32 -1.27 9.89 1.66
N GLN A 33 -0.95 10.94 0.90
CA GLN A 33 -1.03 12.33 1.37
C GLN A 33 -2.47 12.75 1.59
N ASP A 34 -3.37 12.46 0.65
CA ASP A 34 -4.80 12.75 0.76
C ASP A 34 -5.41 12.06 1.99
N ASN A 35 -5.10 10.77 2.19
CA ASN A 35 -5.56 10.01 3.35
C ASN A 35 -4.99 10.57 4.67
N LEU A 36 -3.74 11.02 4.67
CA LEU A 36 -3.12 11.63 5.85
C LEU A 36 -3.73 13.00 6.18
N GLU A 37 -4.04 13.82 5.17
CA GLU A 37 -4.73 15.08 5.36
C GLU A 37 -6.16 14.86 5.88
N HIS A 38 -6.90 13.92 5.28
CA HIS A 38 -8.23 13.54 5.73
C HIS A 38 -8.21 13.00 7.17
N CYS A 39 -7.19 12.22 7.54
CA CYS A 39 -6.97 11.76 8.92
C CYS A 39 -6.87 12.94 9.90
N LYS A 40 -6.02 13.93 9.58
CA LYS A 40 -5.80 15.12 10.42
C LYS A 40 -7.04 15.97 10.56
N LYS A 41 -7.80 16.19 9.47
CA LYS A 41 -9.04 16.98 9.50
C LYS A 41 -10.12 16.35 10.37
N ASN A 42 -10.22 15.02 10.37
CA ASN A 42 -11.27 14.31 11.09
C ASN A 42 -10.95 14.00 12.55
N ILE A 43 -9.75 14.30 13.05
CA ILE A 43 -9.32 13.82 14.38
C ILE A 43 -10.20 14.38 15.52
N GLY A 44 -10.68 15.62 15.38
CA GLY A 44 -11.55 16.27 16.36
C GLY A 44 -13.01 15.89 16.20
N ASP A 45 -13.56 16.07 15.00
CA ASP A 45 -15.01 15.97 14.77
C ASP A 45 -15.48 14.53 14.51
N PHE A 46 -14.62 13.71 13.89
CA PHE A 46 -14.96 12.40 13.36
C PHE A 46 -13.86 11.36 13.63
N PRO A 47 -13.53 11.07 14.90
CA PRO A 47 -12.35 10.29 15.27
C PRO A 47 -12.32 8.88 14.65
N ARG A 48 -13.48 8.24 14.49
CA ARG A 48 -13.59 6.94 13.78
C ARG A 48 -13.10 7.05 12.33
N TRP A 49 -13.51 8.11 11.63
CA TRP A 49 -13.07 8.36 10.25
C TRP A 49 -11.59 8.73 10.20
N SER A 50 -11.08 9.46 11.21
CA SER A 50 -9.65 9.73 11.34
C SER A 50 -8.82 8.44 11.39
N ILE A 51 -9.20 7.47 12.24
CA ILE A 51 -8.51 6.17 12.35
C ILE A 51 -8.50 5.42 11.02
N ILE A 52 -9.66 5.32 10.35
CA ILE A 52 -9.77 4.65 9.04
C ILE A 52 -8.82 5.30 8.03
N SER A 53 -8.81 6.62 7.97
CA SER A 53 -7.95 7.38 7.04
C SER A 53 -6.47 7.19 7.35
N GLY A 54 -6.09 7.21 8.64
CA GLY A 54 -4.73 6.92 9.08
C GLY A 54 -4.27 5.52 8.68
N TYR A 55 -5.14 4.52 8.80
CA TYR A 55 -4.86 3.17 8.32
C TYR A 55 -4.61 3.12 6.81
N TYR A 56 -5.45 3.77 6.00
CA TYR A 56 -5.23 3.83 4.55
C TYR A 56 -3.95 4.58 4.17
N ALA A 57 -3.63 5.68 4.86
CA ALA A 57 -2.36 6.39 4.67
C ALA A 57 -1.15 5.47 4.93
N MET A 58 -1.16 4.72 6.04
CA MET A 58 -0.12 3.73 6.35
C MET A 58 -0.05 2.60 5.31
N HIS A 59 -1.20 2.13 4.82
CA HIS A 59 -1.26 1.08 3.81
C HIS A 59 -0.71 1.54 2.46
N ASP A 60 -1.03 2.77 2.05
CA ASP A 60 -0.57 3.37 0.80
C ASP A 60 0.93 3.68 0.81
N ILE A 61 1.44 4.30 1.88
CA ILE A 61 2.89 4.57 2.00
C ILE A 61 3.69 3.26 2.08
N THR A 62 3.13 2.20 2.66
CA THR A 62 3.74 0.88 2.63
C THR A 62 3.83 0.34 1.21
N LYS A 63 2.74 0.38 0.43
CA LYS A 63 2.77 -0.06 -0.97
C LYS A 63 3.73 0.80 -1.80
N LEU A 64 3.86 2.09 -1.47
CA LEU A 64 4.80 2.99 -2.13
C LEU A 64 6.25 2.55 -1.89
N LEU A 65 6.59 2.19 -0.65
CA LEU A 65 7.90 1.60 -0.32
C LEU A 65 8.15 0.32 -1.15
N LEU A 66 7.18 -0.58 -1.18
CA LEU A 66 7.26 -1.85 -1.94
C LEU A 66 7.49 -1.61 -3.44
N ALA A 67 6.78 -0.64 -4.01
CA ALA A 67 6.93 -0.25 -5.40
C ALA A 67 8.31 0.35 -5.68
N LYS A 68 8.75 1.33 -4.87
CA LYS A 68 10.02 2.04 -5.08
C LYS A 68 11.24 1.16 -4.88
N ARG A 69 11.26 0.34 -3.83
CA ARG A 69 12.44 -0.45 -3.44
C ARG A 69 12.49 -1.81 -4.14
N PHE A 70 11.35 -2.48 -4.27
CA PHE A 70 11.31 -3.89 -4.70
C PHE A 70 10.59 -4.10 -6.03
N ARG A 71 10.05 -3.02 -6.62
CA ARG A 71 9.20 -3.06 -7.83
C ARG A 71 8.04 -4.05 -7.70
N LEU A 72 7.49 -4.19 -6.50
CA LEU A 72 6.37 -5.09 -6.20
C LEU A 72 5.04 -4.32 -6.19
N LYS A 73 4.00 -4.94 -6.77
CA LYS A 73 2.62 -4.47 -6.71
C LYS A 73 1.74 -5.56 -6.10
N ILE A 74 0.85 -5.15 -5.21
CA ILE A 74 -0.12 -6.02 -4.58
C ILE A 74 -1.39 -6.00 -5.42
N GLU A 75 -1.87 -7.17 -5.84
CA GLU A 75 -2.97 -7.32 -6.80
C GLU A 75 -4.27 -7.80 -6.15
N ARG A 76 -4.18 -8.63 -5.10
CA ARG A 76 -5.34 -9.25 -4.44
C ARG A 76 -5.15 -9.34 -2.94
N GLU A 77 -6.28 -9.39 -2.22
CA GLU A 77 -6.32 -9.42 -0.75
C GLU A 77 -5.44 -8.30 -0.15
N ILE A 78 -5.53 -7.10 -0.74
CA ILE A 78 -4.47 -6.09 -0.69
C ILE A 78 -3.95 -5.83 0.73
N HIS A 79 -4.86 -5.70 1.71
CA HIS A 79 -4.50 -5.46 3.11
C HIS A 79 -3.68 -6.61 3.72
N ALA A 80 -4.17 -7.83 3.62
CA ALA A 80 -3.48 -9.00 4.17
C ALA A 80 -2.18 -9.30 3.43
N THR A 81 -2.18 -9.18 2.10
CA THR A 81 -1.00 -9.44 1.27
C THR A 81 0.11 -8.43 1.53
N THR A 82 -0.21 -7.13 1.65
CA THR A 82 0.79 -6.10 2.00
C THR A 82 1.52 -6.44 3.30
N ILE A 83 0.79 -6.87 4.34
CA ILE A 83 1.39 -7.25 5.63
C ILE A 83 2.22 -8.52 5.49
N LYS A 84 1.76 -9.52 4.73
CA LYS A 84 2.53 -10.75 4.48
C LYS A 84 3.86 -10.46 3.80
N VAL A 85 3.84 -9.62 2.77
CA VAL A 85 5.06 -9.18 2.05
C VAL A 85 6.01 -8.46 2.99
N LEU A 86 5.52 -7.52 3.81
CA LEU A 86 6.36 -6.81 4.77
C LEU A 86 7.05 -7.72 5.80
N ARG A 87 6.42 -8.84 6.20
CA ARG A 87 6.99 -9.76 7.19
C ARG A 87 8.13 -10.61 6.65
N GLU A 88 8.31 -10.65 5.34
CA GLU A 88 9.34 -11.44 4.68
C GLU A 88 10.53 -10.61 4.22
N LEU A 89 10.34 -9.29 4.04
CA LEU A 89 11.41 -8.34 3.77
C LEU A 89 12.27 -8.12 5.02
#